data_AF-A0A150NQN7-F1
#
_entry.id   AF-A0A150NQN7-F1
#
_cell.length_a   1.000
_cell.length_b   1.000
_cell.length_c   1.000
_cell.angle_alpha   90.00
_cell.angle_beta   90.00
_cell.angle_gamma   90.00
#
_symmetry.space_group_name_H-M   'P 1'
#
loop_
_entity.id
_entity.type
_entity.pdbx_description
1 polymer ?
#
loop_
_entity_poly.entity_id
_entity_poly.type
_entity_poly.pdbx_seq_one_letter_code
_entity_poly.pdbx_strand_id
1 'polypeptide(L)' 'MADTISNKDLISMGYRPSTANAIIHQARDILVSRGYTFYERKRLMVVPKSIVKELLGMDL' A
#
# COMPACT_ATOMS: atom_id res chain seq x y z
N MET A 1 -2.66 4.65 -16.04
CA MET A 1 -1.31 5.12 -15.64
C MET A 1 -0.83 4.25 -14.49
N ALA A 2 0.46 4.23 -14.15
CA ALA A 2 0.95 3.42 -13.03
C ALA A 2 0.56 4.07 -11.70
N ASP A 3 -0.66 3.79 -11.24
CA ASP A 3 -1.24 4.32 -10.01
C ASP A 3 -0.70 3.60 -8.77
N THR A 4 0.57 3.84 -8.45
CA THR A 4 1.19 3.41 -7.19
C THR A 4 1.11 4.52 -6.14
N ILE A 5 1.15 4.13 -4.88
CA ILE A 5 1.12 5.01 -3.72
C ILE A 5 2.20 4.60 -2.73
N SER A 6 2.90 5.58 -2.19
CA SER A 6 3.89 5.37 -1.14
C SER A 6 3.36 5.73 0.24
N ASN A 7 4.09 5.35 1.28
CA ASN A 7 3.75 5.79 2.64
C ASN A 7 3.73 7.32 2.78
N LYS A 8 4.57 8.04 2.02
CA LYS A 8 4.62 9.51 2.05
C LYS A 8 3.36 10.13 1.45
N ASP A 9 2.83 9.56 0.38
CA ASP A 9 1.58 10.01 -0.22
C ASP A 9 0.42 9.86 0.77
N LEU A 10 0.35 8.71 1.47
CA LEU A 10 -0.65 8.49 2.53
C LEU A 10 -0.50 9.50 3.67
N ILE A 11 0.73 9.80 4.10
CA ILE A 11 0.97 10.84 5.12
C ILE A 11 0.51 12.21 4.60
N SER A 12 0.78 12.54 3.34
CA SER A 12 0.34 13.79 2.72
C SER A 12 -1.19 13.89 2.60
N MET A 13 -1.90 12.76 2.51
CA MET A 13 -3.36 12.69 2.55
C MET A 13 -3.95 12.89 3.96
N GLY A 14 -3.10 12.96 5.00
CA GLY A 14 -3.52 13.16 6.38
C GLY A 14 -3.52 11.91 7.25
N TYR A 15 -3.06 10.76 6.72
CA TYR A 15 -2.89 9.57 7.55
C TYR A 15 -1.70 9.72 8.50
N ARG A 16 -1.83 9.18 9.71
CA ARG A 16 -0.68 9.08 10.63
C ARG A 16 0.41 8.21 10.02
N PRO A 17 1.70 8.49 10.26
CA PRO A 17 2.81 7.71 9.70
C PRO A 17 2.77 6.23 10.10
N SER A 18 2.29 5.92 11.30
CA SER A 18 2.05 4.54 11.75
C SER A 18 0.96 3.84 10.92
N THR A 19 -0.17 4.52 10.70
CA THR A 19 -1.27 4.02 9.88
C THR A 19 -0.86 3.84 8.42
N ALA A 20 -0.15 4.81 7.85
CA ALA A 20 0.38 4.73 6.49
C ALA A 20 1.29 3.51 6.30
N ASN A 21 2.22 3.27 7.24
CA ASN A 21 3.07 2.08 7.18
C ASN A 21 2.28 0.78 7.33
N ALA A 22 1.27 0.74 8.21
CA ALA A 22 0.41 -0.43 8.38
C ALA A 22 -0.37 -0.76 7.09
N ILE A 23 -0.92 0.25 6.41
CA ILE A 23 -1.62 0.11 5.13
C ILE A 23 -0.68 -0.47 4.07
N ILE A 24 0.54 0.07 3.94
CA ILE A 24 1.53 -0.42 2.98
C ILE A 24 1.91 -1.88 3.27
N HIS A 25 2.09 -2.25 4.54
CA HIS A 25 2.38 -3.63 4.93
C HIS A 25 1.24 -4.57 4.56
N GLN A 26 0.01 -4.25 4.93
CA GLN A 26 -1.16 -5.07 4.61
C GLN A 26 -1.37 -5.22 3.10
N ALA A 27 -1.22 -4.13 2.34
CA ALA A 27 -1.30 -4.16 0.89
C ALA A 27 -0.23 -5.07 0.26
N ARG A 28 0.98 -5.09 0.82
CA ARG A 28 2.03 -6.00 0.38
C ARG A 28 1.71 -7.45 0.68
N ASP A 29 1.22 -7.75 1.89
CA ASP A 29 0.83 -9.12 2.24
C ASP A 29 -0.27 -9.66 1.31
N ILE A 30 -1.23 -8.82 0.94
CA ILE A 30 -2.27 -9.18 -0.05
C ILE A 30 -1.64 -9.48 -1.41
N LEU A 31 -0.69 -8.66 -1.88
CA LEU A 31 -0.01 -8.87 -3.15
C LEU A 31 0.83 -10.15 -3.15
N VAL A 32 1.57 -10.41 -2.07
CA VAL A 32 2.34 -11.64 -1.92
C VAL A 32 1.41 -12.86 -1.91
N SER A 33 0.29 -12.78 -1.18
CA SER A 33 -0.75 -13.83 -1.17
C SER A 33 -1.36 -14.09 -2.55
N ARG A 34 -1.47 -13.04 -3.40
CA ARG A 34 -1.88 -13.16 -4.80
C ARG A 34 -0.81 -13.71 -5.74
N GLY A 35 0.38 -14.05 -5.24
CA GLY A 35 1.49 -14.60 -6.01
C GLY A 35 2.50 -13.56 -6.50
N TYR A 36 2.37 -12.29 -6.12
CA TYR A 36 3.33 -11.24 -6.47
C TYR A 36 4.49 -11.19 -5.46
N THR A 37 5.43 -12.13 -5.58
CA THR A 37 6.63 -12.24 -4.72
C THR A 37 7.53 -11.00 -4.75
N PHE A 38 7.42 -10.15 -5.77
CA PHE A 38 8.13 -8.87 -5.86
C PHE A 38 7.87 -7.96 -4.64
N TYR A 39 6.68 -8.02 -4.05
CA TYR A 39 6.27 -7.19 -2.91
C TYR A 39 6.69 -7.76 -1.54
N GLU A 40 7.38 -8.90 -1.50
CA GLU A 40 7.89 -9.49 -0.26
C GLU A 40 9.03 -8.65 0.36
N ARG A 41 9.71 -7.82 -0.45
CA ARG A 41 10.87 -7.02 -0.03
C ARG A 41 10.53 -6.05 1.11
N LYS A 42 11.09 -6.29 2.30
CA LYS A 42 10.86 -5.47 3.52
C LYS A 42 11.03 -3.96 3.36
N ARG A 43 11.95 -3.51 2.48
CA ARG A 43 12.22 -2.06 2.23
C ARG A 43 11.34 -1.42 1.14
N LEU A 44 10.47 -2.19 0.51
CA LEU A 44 9.57 -1.67 -0.52
C LEU A 44 8.38 -0.97 0.16
N MET A 45 8.32 0.36 0.03
CA MET A 45 7.30 1.22 0.64
C MET A 45 6.29 1.76 -0.38
N VAL A 46 6.15 1.07 -1.51
CA VAL A 46 5.31 1.47 -2.64
C VAL A 46 4.41 0.30 -3.02
N VAL A 47 3.11 0.55 -3.15
CA VAL A 47 2.12 -0.45 -3.55
C VAL A 47 1.16 0.14 -4.58
N PRO A 48 0.47 -0.68 -5.39
CA PRO A 48 -0.59 -0.20 -6.26
C PRO A 48 -1.77 0.37 -5.45
N LYS A 49 -2.28 1.54 -5.85
CA LYS A 49 -3.47 2.16 -5.28
C LYS A 49 -4.67 1.23 -5.34
N SER A 50 -4.77 0.39 -6.36
CA SER A 50 -5.86 -0.59 -6.49
C SER A 50 -6.00 -1.48 -5.26
N ILE A 51 -4.89 -1.93 -4.68
CA ILE A 51 -4.91 -2.78 -3.48
C ILE A 51 -5.25 -1.96 -2.25
N VAL A 52 -4.76 -0.71 -2.17
CA VAL A 52 -5.05 0.19 -1.06
C VAL A 52 -6.53 0.59 -1.04
N LYS A 53 -7.14 0.84 -2.20
CA LYS A 53 -8.59 1.05 -2.36
C LYS A 53 -9.37 -0.17 -1.87
N GLU A 54 -8.95 -1.36 -2.30
CA GLU A 54 -9.58 -2.62 -1.89
C GLU A 54 -9.47 -2.85 -0.37
N LEU A 55 -8.30 -2.57 0.22
CA LEU A 55 -8.03 -2.68 1.65
C LEU A 55 -8.89 -1.71 2.48
N LEU A 56 -8.94 -0.44 2.06
CA LEU A 56 -9.67 0.60 2.80
C LEU A 56 -11.18 0.52 2.57
N GLY A 57 -11.63 -0.14 1.48
CA GLY A 57 -13.04 -0.21 1.11
C GLY A 57 -13.65 1.13 0.70
N MET A 58 -12.80 2.09 0.33
CA MET A 58 -13.18 3.45 -0.05
C MET A 58 -12.52 3.81 -1.37
N ASP A 59 -13.29 4.44 -2.26
CA ASP A 59 -12.75 4.93 -3.53
C ASP A 59 -11.90 6.17 -3.26
N LEU A 60 -10.60 6.05 -3.53
CA LEU A 60 -9.57 7.06 -3.27
C LEU A 60 -9.12 7.80 -4.53
#